data_AF-A0A645EIP5-F1
#
_entry.id   AF-A0A645EIP5-F1
#
_cell.length_a   1.000
_cell.length_b   1.000
_cell.length_c   1.000
_cell.angle_alpha   90.00
_cell.angle_beta   90.00
_cell.angle_gamma   90.00
#
_symmetry.space_group_name_H-M   'P 1'
#
loop_
_entity.id
_entity.type
_entity.pdbx_description
1 polymer ?
#
loop_
_entity_poly.entity_id
_entity_poly.type
_entity_poly.pdbx_seq_one_letter_code
_entity_poly.pdbx_strand_id
1 'polypeptide(L)'
;MKYEQQAVTEGNKKPDFLFPDSIAYHDFSFPASDLFTLAAKTTCKDRWRQILNEANRIDRKHLFTLQQSISSQQLDEMQEEGVILVVPATNLDTFAREKRERIWTLSKFIRFIKEKQFP
;
A
#
# COMPACT_ATOMS: atom_id res chain seq x y z
N MET A 1 15.80 6.19 -1.13
CA MET A 1 14.65 5.27 -1.26
C MET A 1 14.54 4.91 -2.72
N LYS A 2 14.71 3.63 -3.03
CA LYS A 2 14.59 3.07 -4.38
C LYS A 2 13.13 2.63 -4.59
N TYR A 3 12.57 2.95 -5.75
CA TYR A 3 11.25 2.49 -6.17
C TYR A 3 11.19 2.49 -7.69
N GLU A 4 10.25 1.73 -8.25
CA GLU A 4 9.93 1.71 -9.66
C GLU A 4 8.43 2.00 -9.85
N GLN A 5 8.10 2.85 -10.82
CA GLN A 5 6.71 3.16 -11.17
C GLN A 5 6.22 2.20 -12.24
N GLN A 6 4.97 1.75 -12.12
CA GLN A 6 4.31 0.90 -13.13
C GLN A 6 5.13 -0.34 -13.53
N ALA A 7 5.89 -0.88 -12.58
CA ALA A 7 6.69 -2.09 -12.75
C ALA A 7 5.79 -3.28 -13.17
N VAL A 8 6.27 -4.10 -14.09
CA VAL A 8 5.50 -5.28 -14.55
C VAL A 8 5.65 -6.43 -13.57
N THR A 9 4.53 -6.90 -13.04
CA THR A 9 4.42 -8.07 -12.15
C THR A 9 3.72 -9.23 -12.89
N GLU A 10 3.15 -10.20 -12.18
CA GLU A 10 2.51 -11.37 -12.80
C GLU A 10 1.32 -10.97 -13.67
N GLY A 11 1.22 -11.60 -14.85
CA GLY A 11 0.09 -11.40 -15.75
C GLY A 11 0.00 -9.98 -16.33
N ASN A 12 1.13 -9.30 -16.52
CA ASN A 12 1.23 -7.93 -17.05
C ASN A 12 0.56 -6.86 -16.17
N LYS A 13 0.34 -7.16 -14.89
CA LYS A 13 -0.16 -6.18 -13.93
C LYS A 13 0.92 -5.16 -13.60
N LYS A 14 0.47 -3.98 -13.17
CA LYS A 14 1.30 -2.80 -12.95
C LYS A 14 0.83 -2.05 -11.72
N PRO A 15 1.32 -2.37 -10.51
CA PRO A 15 1.12 -1.51 -9.36
C PRO A 15 1.68 -0.12 -9.63
N ASP A 16 1.06 0.92 -9.06
CA ASP A 16 1.50 2.31 -9.28
C ASP A 16 2.96 2.50 -8.85
N PHE A 17 3.32 1.97 -7.68
CA PHE A 17 4.68 1.99 -7.15
C PHE A 17 5.06 0.62 -6.57
N LEU A 18 6.25 0.15 -6.92
CA LEU A 18 6.88 -1.07 -6.42
C LEU A 18 8.21 -0.72 -5.73
N PHE A 19 8.48 -1.35 -4.60
CA PHE A 19 9.68 -1.13 -3.79
C PHE A 19 10.40 -2.47 -3.54
N PRO A 20 11.73 -2.54 -3.77
CA PRO A 20 12.59 -1.49 -4.30
C PRO A 20 12.49 -1.32 -5.83
N ASP A 21 12.25 -2.39 -6.59
CA ASP A 21 12.15 -2.38 -8.05
C ASP A 21 11.66 -3.74 -8.58
N SER A 22 11.43 -3.83 -9.90
CA SER A 22 11.04 -5.06 -10.60
C SER A 22 12.11 -6.15 -10.55
N ILE A 23 13.40 -5.80 -10.51
CA ILE A 23 14.50 -6.78 -10.49
C ILE A 23 14.42 -7.60 -9.19
N ALA A 24 14.34 -6.93 -8.04
CA ALA A 24 14.13 -7.58 -6.75
C ALA A 24 12.80 -8.35 -6.69
N TYR A 25 11.75 -7.83 -7.33
CA TYR A 25 10.45 -8.49 -7.39
C TYR A 25 10.44 -9.77 -8.24
N HIS A 26 11.30 -9.89 -9.25
CA HIS A 26 11.41 -11.12 -10.04
C HIS A 26 12.49 -12.07 -9.51
N ASP A 27 13.36 -11.59 -8.62
CA ASP A 27 14.32 -12.41 -7.91
C ASP A 27 13.67 -13.12 -6.72
N PHE A 28 13.40 -14.42 -6.85
CA PHE A 28 12.83 -15.24 -5.78
C PHE A 28 13.80 -15.48 -4.61
N SER A 29 15.09 -15.19 -4.76
CA SER A 29 16.04 -15.19 -3.63
C SER A 29 15.92 -13.91 -2.79
N PHE A 30 15.38 -12.84 -3.35
CA PHE A 30 15.07 -11.62 -2.61
C PHE A 30 13.87 -11.86 -1.66
N PRO A 31 13.96 -11.50 -0.36
CA PRO A 31 12.89 -11.76 0.60
C PRO A 31 11.59 -11.04 0.24
N ALA A 32 10.48 -11.79 0.17
CA ALA A 32 9.15 -11.20 -0.04
C ALA A 32 8.75 -10.21 1.08
N SER A 33 9.29 -10.40 2.28
CA SER A 33 9.09 -9.49 3.43
C SER A 33 9.66 -8.09 3.24
N ASP A 34 10.52 -7.92 2.25
CA ASP A 34 11.17 -6.65 1.90
C ASP A 34 10.68 -6.09 0.55
N LEU A 35 9.62 -6.69 -0.01
CA LEU A 35 8.89 -6.19 -1.17
C LEU A 35 7.63 -5.44 -0.70
N PHE A 36 7.39 -4.26 -1.27
CA PHE A 36 6.23 -3.44 -0.94
C PHE A 36 5.62 -2.82 -2.19
N THR A 37 4.31 -2.57 -2.15
CA THR A 37 3.60 -1.75 -3.14
C THR A 37 2.89 -0.60 -2.47
N LEU A 38 2.72 0.49 -3.22
CA LEU A 38 1.82 1.59 -2.88
C LEU A 38 0.95 1.87 -4.11
N ALA A 39 -0.35 1.61 -4.00
CA ALA A 39 -1.33 2.04 -4.99
C ALA A 39 -1.84 3.44 -4.64
N ALA A 40 -2.20 4.25 -5.63
CA ALA A 40 -2.75 5.58 -5.44
C ALA A 40 -4.16 5.66 -6.04
N LYS A 41 -5.16 5.98 -5.20
CA LYS A 41 -6.55 6.16 -5.67
C LYS A 41 -7.12 7.46 -5.09
N THR A 42 -7.69 8.28 -5.97
CA THR A 42 -8.41 9.50 -5.55
C THR A 42 -9.66 9.20 -4.72
N THR A 43 -10.29 8.04 -4.95
CA THR A 43 -11.46 7.56 -4.20
C THR A 43 -11.42 6.03 -4.11
N CYS A 44 -11.68 5.49 -2.92
CA CYS A 44 -11.53 4.07 -2.62
C CYS A 44 -12.77 3.22 -2.94
N LYS A 45 -14.00 3.67 -2.61
CA LYS A 45 -15.29 2.95 -2.79
C LYS A 45 -15.14 1.42 -2.92
N ASP A 46 -15.54 0.81 -4.03
CA ASP A 46 -15.28 -0.62 -4.29
C ASP A 46 -14.02 -0.84 -5.16
N ARG A 47 -13.40 0.26 -5.63
CA ARG A 47 -12.26 0.22 -6.55
C ARG A 47 -10.94 -0.14 -5.87
N TRP A 48 -10.87 -0.09 -4.54
CA TRP A 48 -9.65 -0.50 -3.82
C TRP A 48 -9.34 -1.99 -4.03
N ARG A 49 -10.36 -2.85 -4.22
CA ARG A 49 -10.19 -4.29 -4.44
C ARG A 49 -9.36 -4.63 -5.67
N GLN A 50 -9.24 -3.71 -6.63
CA GLN A 50 -8.42 -3.87 -7.83
C GLN A 50 -6.94 -4.10 -7.50
N ILE A 51 -6.45 -3.57 -6.37
CA ILE A 51 -5.02 -3.63 -6.02
C ILE A 51 -4.61 -4.99 -5.45
N LEU A 52 -5.57 -5.80 -4.99
CA LEU A 52 -5.30 -7.04 -4.25
C LEU A 52 -4.47 -8.03 -5.05
N ASN A 53 -4.64 -8.01 -6.37
CA ASN A 53 -4.02 -8.95 -7.27
C ASN A 53 -2.82 -8.35 -8.03
N GLU A 54 -2.40 -7.10 -7.76
CA GLU A 54 -1.38 -6.41 -8.55
C GLU A 54 0.05 -6.94 -8.32
N ALA A 55 0.31 -7.61 -7.20
CA ALA A 55 1.63 -8.19 -6.90
C ALA A 55 1.47 -9.42 -5.99
N ASN A 56 1.54 -10.62 -6.57
CA ASN A 56 1.25 -11.86 -5.84
C ASN A 56 2.27 -12.16 -4.74
N ARG A 57 3.53 -11.73 -4.88
CA ARG A 57 4.57 -11.95 -3.87
C ARG A 57 4.40 -11.10 -2.61
N ILE A 58 3.52 -10.10 -2.64
CA ILE A 58 3.40 -9.09 -1.59
C ILE A 58 2.05 -9.26 -0.89
N ASP A 59 2.06 -9.81 0.32
CA ASP A 59 0.82 -10.07 1.06
C ASP A 59 0.13 -8.79 1.55
N ARG A 60 0.90 -7.81 2.01
CA ARG A 60 0.39 -6.53 2.53
C ARG A 60 0.49 -5.42 1.50
N LYS A 61 -0.64 -4.87 1.11
CA LYS A 61 -0.74 -3.83 0.09
C LYS A 61 -0.93 -2.48 0.77
N HIS A 62 -0.28 -1.43 0.29
CA HIS A 62 -0.53 -0.08 0.79
C HIS A 62 -1.36 0.69 -0.22
N LEU A 63 -2.37 1.41 0.26
CA LEU A 63 -3.27 2.21 -0.57
C LEU A 63 -3.27 3.66 -0.12
N PHE A 64 -2.69 4.54 -0.92
CA PHE A 64 -2.74 5.97 -0.71
C PHE A 64 -4.05 6.58 -1.24
N THR A 65 -4.69 7.44 -0.44
CA THR A 65 -5.83 8.24 -0.88
C THR A 65 -5.90 9.62 -0.22
N LEU A 66 -6.53 10.57 -0.92
CA LEU A 66 -6.91 11.88 -0.39
C LEU A 66 -8.35 11.92 0.16
N GLN A 67 -9.09 10.82 0.08
CA GLN A 67 -10.46 10.74 0.56
C GLN A 67 -10.52 10.94 2.10
N GLN A 68 -11.39 11.86 2.56
CA GLN A 68 -11.53 12.28 3.96
C GLN A 68 -12.57 11.47 4.75
N SER A 69 -13.03 10.33 4.24
CA SER A 69 -13.89 9.42 4.97
C SER A 69 -14.01 8.10 4.21
N ILE A 70 -13.84 7.00 4.92
CA ILE A 70 -14.16 5.64 4.45
C ILE A 70 -14.98 5.00 5.57
N SER A 71 -16.02 4.24 5.23
CA SER A 71 -16.86 3.64 6.25
C SER A 71 -16.06 2.66 7.11
N SER A 72 -16.43 2.53 8.39
CA SER A 72 -15.78 1.57 9.30
C SER A 72 -15.79 0.15 8.72
N GLN A 73 -16.90 -0.26 8.09
CA GLN A 73 -17.02 -1.55 7.41
C GLN A 73 -16.00 -1.70 6.27
N GLN A 74 -15.86 -0.70 5.39
CA GLN A 74 -14.88 -0.76 4.31
C GLN A 74 -13.44 -0.80 4.84
N LEU A 75 -13.15 -0.11 5.95
CA LEU A 75 -11.83 -0.18 6.60
C LEU A 75 -11.56 -1.57 7.18
N ASP A 76 -12.59 -2.22 7.74
CA ASP A 76 -12.49 -3.60 8.23
C ASP A 76 -12.25 -4.59 7.09
N GLU A 77 -13.01 -4.47 5.99
CA GLU A 77 -12.80 -5.27 4.78
C GLU A 77 -11.39 -5.08 4.20
N MET A 78 -10.91 -3.84 4.12
CA MET A 78 -9.54 -3.55 3.69
C MET A 78 -8.50 -4.28 4.55
N GLN A 79 -8.69 -4.25 5.87
CA GLN A 79 -7.76 -4.90 6.78
C GLN A 79 -7.79 -6.43 6.67
N GLU A 80 -8.98 -7.01 6.55
CA GLU A 80 -9.16 -8.46 6.35
C GLU A 80 -8.46 -8.94 5.08
N GLU A 81 -8.47 -8.13 4.02
CA GLU A 81 -7.77 -8.38 2.75
C GLU A 81 -6.28 -7.95 2.77
N GLY A 82 -5.73 -7.54 3.92
CA GLY A 82 -4.33 -7.16 4.06
C GLY A 82 -3.95 -5.80 3.45
N VAL A 83 -4.92 -4.92 3.24
CA VAL A 83 -4.71 -3.55 2.76
C VAL A 83 -4.51 -2.58 3.93
N ILE A 84 -3.41 -1.86 3.89
CA ILE A 84 -3.10 -0.76 4.81
C ILE A 84 -3.42 0.56 4.11
N LEU A 85 -4.41 1.27 4.65
CA LEU A 85 -4.75 2.60 4.17
C LEU A 85 -3.66 3.60 4.55
N VAL A 86 -3.21 4.38 3.59
CA VAL A 86 -2.25 5.47 3.74
C VAL A 86 -2.92 6.79 3.38
N VAL A 87 -2.82 7.80 4.23
CA VAL A 87 -3.46 9.10 4.03
C VAL A 87 -2.49 10.25 4.33
N PRO A 88 -2.75 11.48 3.84
CA PRO A 88 -2.11 12.67 4.39
C PRO A 88 -2.37 12.79 5.89
N ALA A 89 -1.40 13.26 6.66
CA ALA A 89 -1.56 13.43 8.10
C ALA A 89 -2.76 14.34 8.45
N THR A 90 -3.02 15.36 7.63
CA THR A 90 -4.17 16.27 7.75
C THR A 90 -5.52 15.59 7.61
N ASN A 91 -5.58 14.42 6.95
CA ASN A 91 -6.81 13.68 6.74
C ASN A 91 -7.05 12.62 7.82
N LEU A 92 -6.07 12.28 8.65
CA LEU A 92 -6.21 11.19 9.62
C LEU A 92 -7.34 11.44 10.63
N ASP A 93 -7.54 12.70 11.04
CA ASP A 93 -8.56 13.07 12.02
C ASP A 93 -10.00 13.03 11.48
N THR A 94 -10.15 12.86 10.16
CA THR A 94 -11.46 12.70 9.52
C THR A 94 -12.02 11.27 9.65
N PHE A 95 -11.19 10.31 10.06
CA PHE A 95 -11.58 8.92 10.30
C PHE A 95 -12.01 8.71 11.76
N ALA A 96 -12.85 7.69 11.98
CA ALA A 96 -13.28 7.28 13.32
C ALA A 96 -12.06 6.93 14.20
N ARG A 97 -12.06 7.41 15.45
CA ARG A 97 -10.88 7.38 16.34
C ARG A 97 -10.34 5.96 16.54
N GLU A 98 -11.24 5.00 16.70
CA GLU A 98 -10.96 3.57 16.86
C GLU A 98 -10.33 2.91 15.63
N LYS A 99 -10.42 3.53 14.45
CA LYS A 99 -9.79 3.05 13.21
C LYS A 99 -8.42 3.69 12.94
N ARG A 100 -8.14 4.86 13.51
CA ARG A 100 -6.94 5.67 13.21
C ARG A 100 -5.63 4.91 13.46
N GLU A 101 -5.57 4.05 14.47
CA GLU A 101 -4.37 3.25 14.80
C GLU A 101 -3.92 2.33 13.65
N ARG A 102 -4.86 1.91 12.82
CA ARG A 102 -4.64 0.99 11.70
C ARG A 102 -4.35 1.72 10.38
N ILE A 103 -4.57 3.03 10.34
CA ILE A 103 -4.31 3.90 9.19
C ILE A 103 -2.91 4.48 9.31
N TRP A 104 -2.18 4.52 8.19
CA TRP A 104 -0.85 5.10 8.14
C TRP A 104 -0.89 6.50 7.56
N THR A 105 0.02 7.35 8.01
CA THR A 105 0.31 8.59 7.29
C THR A 105 1.32 8.32 6.17
N LEU A 106 1.31 9.14 5.13
CA LEU A 106 2.34 9.05 4.08
C LEU A 106 3.76 9.16 4.66
N SER A 107 3.97 10.03 5.65
CA SER A 107 5.25 10.17 6.35
C SER A 107 5.66 8.88 7.07
N LYS A 108 4.71 8.18 7.72
CA LYS A 108 4.96 6.87 8.34
C LYS A 108 5.36 5.83 7.31
N PHE A 109 4.65 5.76 6.18
CA PHE A 109 4.98 4.84 5.08
C PHE A 109 6.39 5.10 4.53
N ILE A 110 6.74 6.35 4.22
CA ILE A 110 8.06 6.71 3.70
C ILE A 110 9.17 6.33 4.69
N ARG A 111 8.97 6.61 5.98
CA ARG A 111 9.92 6.22 7.04
C ARG A 111 10.10 4.71 7.08
N PHE A 112 9.00 3.96 7.09
CA PHE A 112 9.01 2.50 7.09
C PHE A 112 9.80 1.91 5.91
N ILE A 113 9.56 2.40 4.68
CA ILE A 113 10.31 1.93 3.51
C ILE A 113 11.81 2.26 3.62
N LYS A 114 12.16 3.44 4.14
CA LYS A 114 13.57 3.80 4.36
C LYS A 114 14.25 2.87 5.36
N GLU A 115 13.61 2.57 6.49
CA GLU A 115 14.13 1.63 7.50
C GLU A 115 14.30 0.22 6.92
N LYS A 116 13.44 -0.19 5.98
CA LYS A 116 13.54 -1.49 5.30
C LYS A 116 14.64 -1.59 4.26
N GLN A 117 14.88 -0.51 3.52
CA GLN A 117 15.92 -0.49 2.47
C GLN A 117 17.32 -0.14 2.99
N PHE A 118 17.38 0.54 4.14
CA PHE A 118 18.63 0.99 4.77
C PHE A 118 18.60 0.65 6.27
N PRO A 119 18.64 -0.66 6.62
CA PRO A 119 18.64 -1.10 8.01
C PRO A 119 19.92 -0.69 8.76
#